data_AF-A0A6U5CUD0-F1
#
_entry.id   AF-A0A6U5CUD0-F1
#
_cell.length_a   1.000
_cell.length_b   1.000
_cell.length_c   1.000
_cell.angle_alpha   90.00
_cell.angle_beta   90.00
_cell.angle_gamma   90.00
#
_symmetry.space_group_name_H-M   'P 1'
#
loop_
_entity.id
_entity.type
_entity.pdbx_description
1 polymer ?
#
loop_
_entity_poly.entity_id
_entity_poly.type
_entity_poly.pdbx_seq_one_letter_code
_entity_poly.pdbx_strand_id
1 'polypeptide(L)'
;MGMGNLISEAWQKTKDQAVPSVPRGLGLLCLIFNIILPGWGTIIASVQAGDAATGLLGVVQFLSSALLVGYIFSVWWGILIFNRSKHHEAMLLGISIYSQEP
;
A
#
# COMPACT_ATOMS: atom_id res chain seq x y z
N MET A 1 35.86 -5.28 -16.74
CA MET A 1 34.59 -5.51 -16.01
C MET A 1 33.73 -4.27 -16.23
N GLY A 2 32.62 -4.37 -16.96
CA GLY A 2 31.80 -3.19 -17.31
C GLY A 2 30.96 -2.71 -16.13
N MET A 3 30.70 -1.41 -16.02
CA MET A 3 29.88 -0.79 -14.95
C MET A 3 28.53 -1.50 -14.75
N GLY A 4 27.90 -1.98 -15.83
CA GLY A 4 26.65 -2.75 -15.76
C GLY A 4 26.77 -4.06 -14.97
N ASN A 5 27.92 -4.75 -15.05
CA ASN A 5 28.15 -5.98 -14.29
C ASN A 5 28.38 -5.70 -12.79
N LEU A 6 28.96 -4.55 -12.45
CA LEU A 6 29.16 -4.15 -11.05
C LEU A 6 27.84 -3.79 -10.37
N ILE A 7 26.94 -3.10 -11.08
CA ILE A 7 25.62 -2.73 -10.56
C ILE A 7 24.76 -3.98 -10.36
N SER A 8 24.77 -4.91 -11.32
CA SER A 8 24.00 -6.15 -11.19
C SER A 8 24.51 -7.02 -10.04
N GLU A 9 25.83 -7.15 -9.87
CA GLU A 9 26.42 -7.87 -8.73
C GLU A 9 26.09 -7.22 -7.39
N ALA A 10 26.18 -5.88 -7.29
CA ALA A 10 25.82 -5.15 -6.08
C ALA A 10 24.33 -5.32 -5.75
N TRP A 11 23.46 -5.32 -6.75
CA TRP A 11 22.02 -5.53 -6.60
C TRP A 11 21.69 -6.93 -6.10
N GLN A 12 22.35 -7.96 -6.64
CA GLN A 12 22.17 -9.34 -6.17
C GLN A 12 22.64 -9.50 -4.73
N LYS A 13 23.84 -9.00 -4.40
CA LYS A 13 24.35 -9.04 -3.02
C LYS A 13 23.40 -8.38 -2.02
N THR A 14 22.81 -7.24 -2.39
CA THR A 14 21.86 -6.53 -1.53
C THR A 14 20.57 -7.33 -1.35
N LYS A 15 20.06 -7.96 -2.42
CA LYS A 15 18.86 -8.81 -2.35
C LYS A 15 19.08 -10.05 -1.49
N ASP A 16 20.22 -10.71 -1.67
CA ASP A 16 20.57 -11.94 -0.94
C ASP A 16 20.72 -11.69 0.57
N GLN A 17 21.10 -10.47 0.96
CA GLN A 17 21.21 -10.07 2.36
C GLN A 17 19.91 -9.53 2.96
N ALA A 18 19.05 -8.89 2.14
CA ALA A 18 17.87 -8.18 2.62
C ALA A 18 16.56 -8.99 2.54
N VAL A 19 16.50 -10.04 1.71
CA VAL A 19 15.28 -10.82 1.50
C VAL A 19 15.44 -12.22 2.09
N PRO A 20 14.57 -12.62 3.03
CA PRO A 20 14.64 -13.96 3.60
C PRO A 20 14.35 -15.02 2.54
N SER A 21 15.21 -16.05 2.50
CA SER A 21 15.02 -17.21 1.65
C SER A 21 14.02 -18.17 2.30
N VAL A 22 12.85 -18.34 1.67
CA VAL A 22 11.80 -19.26 2.10
C VAL A 22 11.51 -20.31 1.01
N PRO A 23 11.01 -21.51 1.36
CA PRO A 23 10.64 -22.53 0.37
C PRO A 23 9.65 -22.00 -0.67
N ARG A 24 9.77 -22.43 -1.94
CA ARG A 24 8.95 -21.91 -3.07
C ARG A 24 7.44 -21.86 -2.78
N GLY A 25 6.89 -22.92 -2.18
CA GLY A 25 5.46 -22.97 -1.84
C GLY A 25 5.07 -21.93 -0.80
N LEU A 26 5.93 -21.70 0.20
CA LEU A 26 5.69 -20.71 1.24
C LEU A 26 5.91 -19.29 0.74
N GLY A 27 6.87 -19.08 -0.16
CA GLY A 27 7.04 -17.81 -0.87
C GLY A 27 5.78 -17.40 -1.66
N LEU A 28 5.14 -18.35 -2.34
CA LEU A 28 3.87 -18.09 -3.04
C LEU A 28 2.73 -17.77 -2.06
N LEU A 29 2.64 -18.48 -0.93
CA LEU A 29 1.66 -18.19 0.11
C LEU A 29 1.87 -16.82 0.74
N CYS A 30 3.11 -16.42 1.02
CA CYS A 30 3.45 -15.08 1.51
C CYS A 30 3.04 -13.99 0.51
N LEU A 31 3.22 -14.24 -0.79
CA LEU A 31 2.77 -13.33 -1.83
C LEU A 31 1.25 -13.14 -1.82
N ILE A 32 0.50 -14.26 -1.80
CA ILE A 32 -0.97 -14.23 -1.76
C ILE A 32 -1.45 -13.50 -0.51
N PHE A 33 -0.86 -13.80 0.66
CA PHE A 33 -1.24 -13.14 1.90
C PHE A 33 -0.96 -11.64 1.88
N ASN A 34 0.18 -11.19 1.34
CA ASN A 34 0.47 -9.76 1.25
C ASN A 34 -0.48 -8.99 0.31
N ILE A 35 -1.15 -9.66 -0.63
CA ILE A 35 -2.18 -9.04 -1.48
C ILE A 35 -3.48 -8.81 -0.70
N ILE A 36 -3.85 -9.75 0.18
CA ILE A 36 -5.12 -9.71 0.93
C ILE A 36 -4.96 -8.90 2.23
N LEU A 37 -3.86 -9.14 2.95
CA LEU A 37 -3.54 -8.55 4.25
C LEU A 37 -2.09 -8.04 4.24
N PRO A 38 -1.86 -6.75 3.99
CA PRO A 38 -0.51 -6.19 3.86
C PRO A 38 0.32 -6.44 5.13
N GLY A 39 1.55 -6.91 4.92
CA GLY A 39 2.52 -7.16 6.00
C GLY A 39 2.50 -8.58 6.58
N TRP A 40 1.40 -9.34 6.46
CA TRP A 40 1.29 -10.67 7.07
C TRP A 40 2.18 -11.73 6.42
N GLY A 41 2.28 -11.74 5.10
CA GLY A 41 3.20 -12.62 4.39
C GLY A 41 4.67 -12.31 4.74
N THR A 42 4.98 -11.04 4.96
CA THR A 42 6.32 -10.57 5.36
C THR A 42 6.67 -11.03 6.79
N ILE A 43 5.72 -10.99 7.73
CA ILE A 43 5.90 -11.51 9.10
C ILE A 43 6.07 -13.04 9.12
N ILE A 44 5.30 -13.77 8.32
CA ILE A 44 5.45 -15.24 8.22
C ILE A 44 6.84 -15.61 7.66
N ALA A 45 7.29 -14.89 6.64
CA ALA A 45 8.61 -15.08 6.07
C ALA A 45 9.74 -14.75 7.07
N SER A 46 9.54 -13.75 7.92
CA SER A 46 10.52 -13.36 8.95
C SER A 46 10.69 -14.43 10.02
N VAL A 47 9.59 -15.04 10.48
CA VAL A 47 9.61 -16.13 11.47
C VAL A 47 10.34 -17.35 10.90
N GLN A 48 10.10 -17.67 9.62
CA GLN A 48 10.75 -18.83 9.01
C GLN A 48 12.24 -18.62 8.74
N ALA A 49 12.66 -17.40 8.41
CA ALA A 49 14.06 -17.09 8.16
C ALA A 49 14.84 -16.65 9.41
N GLY A 50 14.17 -16.48 10.56
CA GLY A 50 14.81 -15.99 11.78
C GLY A 50 15.29 -14.53 11.69
N ASP A 51 14.71 -13.73 10.79
CA ASP A 51 15.13 -12.35 10.52
C ASP A 51 14.17 -11.33 11.14
N ALA A 52 14.58 -10.73 12.26
CA ALA A 52 13.80 -9.71 12.95
C ALA A 52 13.60 -8.43 12.12
N ALA A 53 14.52 -8.08 11.21
CA ALA A 53 14.41 -6.90 10.39
C ALA A 53 13.26 -7.04 9.38
N THR A 54 13.14 -8.19 8.71
CA THR A 54 12.00 -8.47 7.84
C THR A 54 10.68 -8.48 8.63
N GLY A 55 10.69 -8.96 9.88
CA GLY A 55 9.50 -8.93 10.73
C GLY A 55 9.03 -7.50 11.02
N LEU A 56 9.96 -6.60 11.34
CA LEU A 56 9.69 -5.19 11.57
C LEU A 56 9.13 -4.52 10.29
N LEU A 57 9.68 -4.83 9.13
CA LEU A 57 9.15 -4.35 7.85
C LEU A 57 7.70 -4.80 7.64
N GLY A 58 7.37 -6.05 7.98
CA GLY A 58 6.00 -6.56 7.92
C GLY A 58 5.04 -5.81 8.87
N VAL A 59 5.48 -5.50 10.08
CA VAL A 59 4.69 -4.70 11.04
C VAL A 59 4.46 -3.28 10.52
N VAL A 60 5.51 -2.63 10.00
CA VAL A 60 5.39 -1.28 9.40
C VAL A 60 4.45 -1.30 8.19
N GLN A 61 4.53 -2.32 7.34
CA GLN A 61 3.61 -2.51 6.20
C GLN A 61 2.16 -2.64 6.66
N PHE A 62 1.90 -3.43 7.72
CA PHE A 62 0.57 -3.61 8.28
C PHE A 62 0.01 -2.30 8.85
N LEU A 63 0.77 -1.57 9.66
CA LEU A 63 0.32 -0.29 10.24
C LEU A 63 0.11 0.80 9.16
N SER A 64 1.00 0.85 8.16
CA SER A 64 0.90 1.80 7.06
C SER A 64 -0.30 1.55 6.17
N SER A 65 -0.81 0.31 6.12
CA SER A 65 -2.01 -0.02 5.34
C SER A 65 -3.27 0.69 5.85
N ALA A 66 -3.43 0.79 7.17
CA ALA A 66 -4.56 1.51 7.77
C ALA A 66 -4.51 3.01 7.44
N LEU A 67 -3.30 3.59 7.39
CA LEU A 67 -3.09 4.97 6.98
C LEU A 67 -3.43 5.19 5.51
N LEU A 68 -3.04 4.28 4.61
CA LEU A 68 -3.38 4.34 3.19
C LEU A 68 -4.90 4.24 2.96
N VAL A 69 -5.57 3.29 3.62
CA VAL A 69 -7.03 3.14 3.52
C VAL A 69 -7.73 4.38 4.07
N GLY A 70 -7.32 4.87 5.24
CA GLY A 70 -7.85 6.10 5.84
C GLY A 70 -7.63 7.32 4.96
N TYR A 71 -6.48 7.43 4.29
CA TYR A 71 -6.18 8.51 3.37
C TYR A 71 -7.08 8.49 2.13
N ILE A 72 -7.24 7.32 1.48
CA ILE A 72 -8.15 7.18 0.33
C ILE A 72 -9.58 7.57 0.72
N PHE A 73 -10.05 7.10 1.89
CA PHE A 73 -11.36 7.46 2.42
C PHE A 73 -11.48 8.96 2.70
N SER A 74 -10.43 9.58 3.25
CA SER A 74 -10.39 11.03 3.48
C SER A 74 -10.55 11.83 2.20
N VAL A 75 -9.91 11.40 1.09
CA VAL A 75 -10.07 12.05 -0.22
C VAL A 75 -11.49 11.89 -0.74
N TRP A 76 -12.06 10.69 -0.65
CA TRP A 76 -13.46 10.43 -1.03
C TRP A 76 -14.44 11.35 -0.29
N TRP A 77 -14.29 11.50 1.02
CA TRP A 77 -15.10 12.43 1.80
C TRP A 77 -14.91 13.89 1.40
N GLY A 78 -13.67 14.30 1.10
CA GLY A 78 -13.40 15.64 0.59
C GLY A 78 -14.18 15.97 -0.69
N ILE A 79 -14.27 15.01 -1.61
CA ILE A 79 -15.05 15.14 -2.85
C ILE A 79 -16.55 15.27 -2.55
N LEU A 80 -17.08 14.46 -1.63
CA LEU A 80 -18.49 14.55 -1.22
C LEU A 80 -18.83 15.92 -0.60
N ILE A 81 -17.94 16.45 0.26
CA ILE A 81 -18.09 17.78 0.86
C ILE A 81 -18.10 18.87 -0.22
N PHE A 82 -17.18 18.81 -1.18
CA PHE A 82 -17.09 19.76 -2.29
C PHE A 82 -18.32 19.72 -3.21
N ASN A 83 -18.86 18.53 -3.49
CA ASN A 83 -20.09 18.43 -4.28
C ASN A 83 -21.29 18.99 -3.52
N ARG A 84 -21.37 18.80 -2.20
CA ARG A 84 -22.44 19.36 -1.37
C ARG A 84 -22.36 20.88 -1.24
N SER A 85 -21.17 21.48 -1.22
CA SER A 85 -21.02 22.94 -1.11
C SER A 85 -21.62 23.68 -2.30
N LYS A 86 -21.55 23.11 -3.52
CA LYS A 86 -22.16 23.69 -4.72
C LYS A 86 -23.68 23.87 -4.60
N HIS A 87 -24.37 22.92 -3.96
CA HIS A 87 -25.82 23.03 -3.71
C HIS A 87 -26.13 24.14 -2.71
N HIS A 88 -25.25 24.36 -1.72
CA HIS A 88 -25.42 25.43 -0.75
C HIS A 88 -25.25 26.81 -1.39
N GLU A 89 -24.26 26.98 -2.28
CA GLU A 89 -24.08 28.22 -3.05
C GLU A 89 -25.27 28.48 -3.98
N ALA A 90 -25.80 27.46 -4.66
CA ALA A 90 -26.98 27.59 -5.51
C ALA A 90 -28.23 28.03 -4.72
N MET A 91 -28.43 27.50 -3.50
CA MET A 91 -29.50 27.94 -2.61
C MET A 91 -29.34 29.40 -2.15
N LEU A 92 -28.12 29.82 -1.80
CA LEU A 92 -27.85 31.19 -1.35
C LEU A 92 -28.03 32.23 -2.46
N LEU A 93 -27.73 31.87 -3.71
CA LEU A 93 -27.89 32.75 -4.87
C LEU A 93 -29.33 32.81 -5.41
N GLY A 94 -30.27 32.08 -4.79
CA GLY A 94 -31.68 32.06 -5.20
C GLY A 94 -31.92 31.43 -6.58
N ILE A 95 -30.91 30.76 -7.15
CA ILE A 95 -31.01 30.10 -8.45
C ILE A 95 -31.54 28.69 -8.19
N SER A 96 -32.86 28.53 -8.28
CA SER A 96 -33.51 27.22 -8.27
C SER A 96 -33.04 26.42 -9.50
N ILE A 97 -32.07 25.52 -9.31
CA ILE A 97 -31.65 24.58 -10.35
C ILE A 97 -32.24 23.21 -10.05
N TYR A 98 -33.53 23.07 -10.33
CA TYR A 98 -34.09 21.82 -10.85
C TYR A 98 -33.62 21.68 -12.31
N SER A 99 -32.39 21.23 -12.50
CA SER A 99 -31.78 20.82 -13.78
C SER A 99 -30.35 20.40 -13.47
N GLN A 100 -29.92 19.15 -13.62
CA GLN A 100 -30.32 18.08 -14.51
C GLN A 100 -29.99 16.76 -13.80
N GLU A 101 -30.98 15.87 -13.69
CA GLU A 101 -30.71 14.43 -13.59
C GLU A 101 -30.45 13.92 -15.02
N PRO A 102 -29.44 13.06 -15.18
CA PRO A 102 -29.64 11.81 -15.90
C PRO A 102 -29.63 10.59 -14.96
#